data_AF-A0A1G5K7J9-F1
#
_entry.id   AF-A0A1G5K7J9-F1
#
_cell.length_a   1.000
_cell.length_b   1.000
_cell.length_c   1.000
_cell.angle_alpha   90.00
_cell.angle_beta   90.00
_cell.angle_gamma   90.00
#
_symmetry.space_group_name_H-M   'P 1'
#
loop_
_entity.id
_entity.type
_entity.pdbx_description
1 polymer ?
#
loop_
_entity_poly.entity_id
_entity_poly.type
_entity_poly.pdbx_seq_one_letter_code
_entity_poly.pdbx_strand_id
1 'polypeptide(L)' 'MLLAEAATASTSNFNAFDIFVILFTILIFIGLVRLLRAPKKNLFAIGFTVVSLLVFLMTDYAMITGWFG' A
#
# COMPACT_ATOMS: atom_id res chain seq x y z
N MET A 1 -33.14 7.79 -15.33
CA MET A 1 -32.74 7.41 -13.96
C MET A 1 -31.38 6.71 -13.94
N LEU A 2 -31.15 5.67 -14.76
CA LEU A 2 -29.83 5.02 -14.90
C LEU A 2 -28.68 6.00 -15.24
N LEU A 3 -28.91 6.94 -16.16
CA LEU A 3 -27.90 7.92 -16.57
C LEU A 3 -27.64 9.04 -15.55
N ALA A 4 -28.60 9.32 -14.67
CA ALA A 4 -28.47 10.34 -13.63
C ALA A 4 -27.74 9.80 -12.39
N GLU A 5 -27.93 8.51 -12.10
CA GLU A 5 -27.22 7.81 -11.01
C GLU A 5 -25.72 7.65 -11.30
N ALA A 6 -25.36 7.50 -12.59
CA ALA A 6 -23.97 7.50 -13.05
C ALA A 6 -23.30 8.89 -12.94
N ALA A 7 -24.08 9.98 -12.99
CA ALA A 7 -23.56 11.36 -12.89
C ALA A 7 -23.40 11.84 -11.43
N THR A 8 -24.06 11.19 -10.47
CA THR A 8 -23.96 11.48 -9.03
C THR A 8 -22.93 10.63 -8.30
N ALA A 9 -22.38 9.60 -8.94
CA ALA A 9 -21.14 9.00 -8.50
C ALA A 9 -20.02 10.01 -8.78
N SER A 10 -19.74 10.88 -7.81
CA SER A 10 -18.47 11.62 -7.77
C SER A 10 -17.39 10.64 -8.18
N THR A 11 -16.72 10.89 -9.32
CA THR A 11 -15.62 10.06 -9.82
C THR A 11 -14.46 10.24 -8.86
N SER A 12 -14.55 9.56 -7.73
CA SER A 12 -13.53 9.51 -6.73
C SER A 12 -12.42 8.63 -7.30
N ASN A 13 -11.25 9.21 -7.50
CA ASN A 13 -10.06 8.44 -7.87
C ASN A 13 -9.62 7.48 -6.74
N PHE A 14 -10.18 7.65 -5.54
CA PHE A 14 -10.06 6.70 -4.44
C PHE A 14 -10.91 5.46 -4.66
N ASN A 15 -10.28 4.29 -4.53
CA ASN A 15 -10.93 2.98 -4.55
C ASN A 15 -10.88 2.34 -3.16
N ALA A 16 -11.92 1.60 -2.78
CA ALA A 16 -11.91 0.86 -1.50
C ALA A 16 -10.73 -0.14 -1.39
N PHE A 17 -10.21 -0.63 -2.52
CA PHE A 17 -9.05 -1.51 -2.56
C PHE A 17 -7.77 -0.83 -2.05
N ASP A 18 -7.67 0.49 -2.17
CA ASP A 18 -6.52 1.29 -1.77
C ASP A 18 -6.21 1.14 -0.26
N ILE A 19 -7.26 0.95 0.55
CA ILE A 19 -7.13 0.66 1.99
C ILE A 19 -6.33 -0.62 2.20
N PHE A 20 -6.58 -1.67 1.41
CA PHE A 20 -5.86 -2.93 1.52
C PHE A 20 -4.39 -2.78 1.14
N VAL A 21 -4.07 -1.96 0.13
CA VAL A 21 -2.68 -1.69 -0.27
C VAL A 21 -1.91 -1.07 0.89
N ILE A 22 -2.47 -0.02 1.52
CA ILE A 22 -1.87 0.63 2.70
C ILE A 22 -1.71 -0.36 3.86
N LEU A 23 -2.72 -1.20 4.12
CA LEU A 23 -2.63 -2.23 5.15
C LEU A 23 -1.50 -3.23 4.88
N PHE A 24 -1.29 -3.63 3.62
CA PHE A 24 -0.16 -4.47 3.24
C PHE A 24 1.18 -3.78 3.49
N THR A 25 1.32 -2.49 3.16
CA THR A 25 2.52 -1.72 3.48
C THR A 25 2.83 -1.74 4.97
N ILE A 26 1.80 -1.54 5.81
CA ILE A 26 1.93 -1.61 7.27
C ILE A 26 2.36 -3.01 7.73
N LEU A 27 1.77 -4.07 7.19
CA LEU A 27 2.15 -5.44 7.51
C LEU A 27 3.59 -5.76 7.12
N ILE A 28 4.05 -5.30 5.95
CA ILE A 28 5.45 -5.45 5.52
C ILE A 28 6.38 -4.73 6.48
N PHE A 29 6.04 -3.50 6.90
CA PHE A 29 6.82 -2.74 7.87
C PHE A 29 6.93 -3.47 9.22
N ILE A 30 5.83 -3.99 9.75
CA ILE A 30 5.82 -4.79 10.98
C ILE A 30 6.67 -6.06 10.80
N GLY A 31 6.57 -6.72 9.65
CA GLY A 31 7.40 -7.87 9.28
C GLY A 31 8.91 -7.54 9.29
N LEU A 32 9.28 -6.38 8.73
CA LEU A 32 10.65 -5.88 8.74
C LEU A 32 11.15 -5.65 10.18
N VAL A 33 10.37 -4.96 11.02
CA VAL A 33 10.73 -4.72 12.42
C VAL A 33 10.89 -6.04 13.18
N ARG A 34 9.99 -7.00 12.97
CA ARG A 34 10.10 -8.35 13.56
C ARG A 34 11.40 -9.03 13.14
N LEU A 35 11.73 -8.96 11.85
CA LEU A 35 12.93 -9.61 11.31
C LEU A 35 14.22 -8.94 11.80
N LEU A 36 14.22 -7.61 11.93
CA LEU A 36 15.30 -6.84 12.54
C LEU A 36 15.45 -7.10 14.04
N ARG A 37 14.41 -7.54 14.75
CA ARG A 37 14.47 -7.93 16.18
C ARG A 37 14.78 -9.42 16.40
N ALA A 38 14.74 -10.24 15.36
CA ALA A 38 14.99 -11.67 15.49
C ALA A 38 16.43 -11.94 15.99
N PRO A 39 16.64 -12.90 16.90
CA PRO A 39 17.97 -13.23 17.42
C PRO A 39 18.87 -13.83 16.32
N LYS A 40 18.29 -14.59 15.38
CA LYS A 40 18.97 -15.06 14.17
C LYS A 40 18.53 -14.20 12.98
N LYS A 41 19.47 -13.48 12.38
CA LYS A 41 19.20 -12.63 11.21
C LYS A 41 19.17 -13.48 9.95
N ASN A 42 18.15 -13.31 9.13
CA ASN A 42 18.14 -13.77 7.74
C ASN A 42 18.32 -12.55 6.83
N LEU A 43 19.57 -12.30 6.41
CA LEU A 43 19.92 -11.12 5.62
C LEU A 43 19.19 -11.07 4.27
N PHE A 44 18.97 -12.23 3.65
CA PHE A 44 18.21 -12.32 2.40
C PHE A 44 16.75 -11.89 2.60
N ALA A 45 16.09 -12.43 3.63
CA ALA A 45 14.72 -12.04 3.95
C ALA A 45 14.62 -10.55 4.34
N ILE A 46 15.62 -10.00 5.05
CA ILE A 46 15.66 -8.57 5.39
C ILE A 46 15.74 -7.74 4.12
N GLY A 47 16.70 -8.05 3.23
CA GLY A 47 16.85 -7.36 1.95
C GLY A 47 15.58 -7.42 1.11
N PHE A 48 14.99 -8.61 0.95
CA PHE A 48 13.74 -8.79 0.22
C PHE A 48 12.58 -7.98 0.82
N THR A 49 12.46 -7.99 2.15
CA THR A 49 11.40 -7.23 2.85
C THR A 49 11.60 -5.72 2.67
N VAL A 50 12.84 -5.22 2.74
CA VAL A 50 13.15 -3.81 2.48
C VAL A 50 12.79 -3.41 1.06
N VAL A 51 13.19 -4.20 0.04
CA VAL A 51 12.84 -3.91 -1.36
C VAL A 51 11.34 -3.92 -1.55
N SER A 52 10.64 -4.90 -0.98
CA SER A 52 9.17 -4.97 -1.03
C SER A 52 8.53 -3.74 -0.38
N LEU A 53 9.02 -3.31 0.78
CA LEU A 53 8.53 -2.13 1.47
C LEU A 53 8.70 -0.86 0.63
N LEU A 54 9.85 -0.70 -0.04
CA LEU A 54 10.10 0.45 -0.92
C LEU A 54 9.13 0.47 -2.11
N VAL A 55 8.89 -0.68 -2.76
CA VAL A 55 7.96 -0.78 -3.89
C VAL A 55 6.52 -0.43 -3.45
N PHE A 56 6.10 -0.92 -2.28
CA PHE A 56 4.78 -0.62 -1.74
C PHE A 56 4.64 0.85 -1.35
N LEU A 57 5.65 1.46 -0.74
CA LEU A 57 5.65 2.89 -0.45
C LEU A 57 5.60 3.76 -1.72
N MET A 58 6.28 3.36 -2.80
CA MET A 58 6.16 4.05 -4.09
C MET A 58 4.76 3.91 -4.69
N THR A 59 4.15 2.74 -4.54
CA THR A 59 2.77 2.49 -4.97
C THR A 59 1.80 3.36 -4.17
N ASP A 60 1.95 3.42 -2.85
CA ASP A 60 1.15 4.27 -1.97
C ASP A 60 1.27 5.75 -2.35
N TYR A 61 2.49 6.21 -2.64
CA TYR A 61 2.72 7.58 -3.09
C TYR A 61 2.00 7.89 -4.40
N ALA A 62 2.13 7.02 -5.42
CA ALA A 62 1.46 7.20 -6.71
C ALA A 62 -0.07 7.15 -6.59
N MET A 63 -0.58 6.25 -5.75
CA MET A 63 -2.00 6.10 -5.47
C MET A 63 -2.58 7.34 -4.77
N ILE A 64 -1.95 7.77 -3.67
CA ILE A 64 -2.39 8.94 -2.89
C ILE A 64 -2.34 10.20 -3.73
N THR A 65 -1.27 10.40 -4.53
CA THR A 65 -1.19 11.55 -5.44
C THR A 65 -2.28 11.49 -6.52
N GLY A 66 -2.59 10.30 -7.04
CA GLY A 66 -3.70 10.07 -7.97
C GLY A 66 -5.09 10.36 -7.38
N TRP A 67 -5.28 10.28 -6.06
CA TRP A 67 -6.55 10.67 -5.44
C TRP A 67 -6.88 12.16 -5.59
N PHE A 68 -5.85 13.00 -5.70
CA PHE A 68 -5.99 14.46 -5.78
C PHE A 68 -5.83 15.02 -7.20
N GLY A 69 -5.61 14.15 -8.21
CA GLY A 69 -5.41 14.50 -9.61
C GLY A 69 -6.66 14.36 -10.47
#